data_AF-A0A943IWN9-F1
#
_entry.id   AF-A0A943IWN9-F1
#
_cell.length_a   1.000
_cell.length_b   1.000
_cell.length_c   1.000
_cell.angle_alpha   90.00
_cell.angle_beta   90.00
_cell.angle_gamma   90.00
#
_symmetry.space_group_name_H-M   'P 1'
#
loop_
_entity.id
_entity.type
_entity.pdbx_description
1 polymer ?
#
loop_
_entity_poly.entity_id
_entity_poly.type
_entity_poly.pdbx_seq_one_letter_code
_entity_poly.pdbx_strand_id
1 'polypeptide(L)'
;MNFLENFLELYFNGLLVHPDHEPGGKTVLLILLGCAVTGYLIGSLNSAIILSRLMYHDDIRKYGSGNAGMTNMMRVYGKTAAGLTLLFDILKTGVAVWIGILLLGQNAAYISGAACVVGHCYPLYYKFRGGKGVAVTAGLCLFANPPVFLILFIIFAIVVGFTKYISLGSIMSLLFFPLMLRSFYQFLASTNPQLRPFVPPTVLFPALFITVLVILQHRENIKRLWAGEENKFSFKKSKKTPHQKQLDAQREAREDRISNENSDKNK
;
A
#
# COMPACT_ATOMS: atom_id res chain seq x y z
N MET A 1 4.25 -31.54 -3.24
CA MET A 1 4.78 -30.17 -3.05
C MET A 1 3.65 -29.26 -2.62
N ASN A 2 3.77 -28.62 -1.47
CA ASN A 2 2.76 -27.70 -0.95
C ASN A 2 2.84 -26.35 -1.67
N PHE A 3 1.73 -25.60 -1.72
CA PHE A 3 1.69 -24.24 -2.29
C PHE A 3 2.81 -23.35 -1.76
N LEU A 4 3.19 -23.51 -0.49
CA LEU A 4 4.30 -22.78 0.14
C LEU A 4 5.66 -23.15 -0.47
N GLU A 5 5.90 -24.42 -0.79
CA GLU A 5 7.15 -24.86 -1.44
C GLU A 5 7.23 -24.31 -2.85
N ASN A 6 6.14 -24.43 -3.64
CA ASN A 6 6.07 -23.84 -4.99
C ASN A 6 6.24 -22.32 -4.96
N PHE A 7 5.65 -21.64 -3.97
CA PHE A 7 5.80 -20.19 -3.80
C PHE A 7 7.23 -19.80 -3.43
N LEU A 8 7.85 -20.52 -2.49
CA LEU A 8 9.24 -20.28 -2.10
C LEU A 8 10.18 -20.59 -3.26
N GLU A 9 9.95 -21.66 -4.00
CA GLU A 9 10.74 -22.06 -5.16
C GLU A 9 10.61 -21.02 -6.28
N LEU A 10 9.40 -20.54 -6.61
CA LEU A 10 9.19 -19.44 -7.57
C LEU A 10 9.81 -18.12 -7.09
N TYR A 11 9.75 -17.84 -5.78
CA TYR A 11 10.34 -16.65 -5.17
C TYR A 11 11.87 -16.67 -5.20
N PHE A 12 12.49 -17.81 -4.84
CA PHE A 12 13.94 -18.00 -4.86
C PHE A 12 14.50 -18.18 -6.28
N ASN A 13 13.78 -18.87 -7.17
CA ASN A 13 14.14 -18.96 -8.59
C ASN A 13 13.91 -17.63 -9.31
N GLY A 14 12.94 -16.81 -8.87
CA GLY A 14 12.80 -15.42 -9.35
C GLY A 14 13.87 -14.45 -8.80
N LEU A 15 14.59 -14.86 -7.76
CA LEU A 15 15.76 -14.20 -7.16
C LEU A 15 17.04 -14.55 -7.92
N LEU A 16 17.09 -15.75 -8.50
CA LEU A 16 18.17 -16.28 -9.32
C LEU A 16 17.82 -16.10 -10.80
N VAL A 17 18.32 -15.03 -11.43
CA VAL A 17 18.25 -14.92 -12.89
C VAL A 17 18.92 -16.16 -13.50
N HIS A 18 18.13 -17.09 -14.04
CA HIS A 18 18.64 -18.22 -14.81
C HIS A 18 19.09 -17.68 -16.19
N PRO A 19 20.37 -17.87 -16.57
CA PRO A 19 20.93 -17.28 -17.79
C PRO A 19 20.47 -17.96 -19.10
N ASP A 20 19.62 -18.99 -19.04
CA ASP A 20 19.57 -19.97 -20.13
C ASP A 20 18.47 -19.76 -21.18
N HIS A 21 17.66 -18.69 -21.08
CA HIS A 21 16.83 -18.23 -22.20
C HIS A 21 16.59 -16.73 -22.06
N GLU A 22 17.57 -15.91 -22.45
CA GLU A 22 17.37 -14.46 -22.52
C GLU A 22 16.41 -14.13 -23.68
N PRO A 23 15.19 -13.65 -23.40
CA PRO A 23 14.42 -12.96 -24.42
C PRO A 23 15.26 -11.75 -24.84
N GLY A 24 15.41 -11.50 -26.15
CA GLY A 24 16.21 -10.35 -26.60
C GLY A 24 15.82 -9.07 -25.87
N GLY A 25 16.79 -8.20 -25.52
CA GLY A 25 16.59 -7.09 -24.57
C GLY A 25 15.39 -6.16 -24.85
N LYS A 26 14.92 -6.08 -26.12
CA LYS A 26 13.68 -5.39 -26.49
C LYS A 26 12.43 -6.04 -25.88
N THR A 27 12.34 -7.37 -25.88
CA THR A 27 11.22 -8.13 -25.30
C THR A 27 11.15 -7.93 -23.79
N VAL A 28 12.29 -8.01 -23.09
CA VAL A 28 12.36 -7.75 -21.65
C VAL A 28 11.88 -6.33 -21.33
N LEU A 29 12.32 -5.34 -22.10
CA LEU A 29 11.88 -3.95 -21.94
C LEU A 29 10.36 -3.80 -22.12
N LEU A 30 9.79 -4.42 -23.15
CA LEU A 30 8.33 -4.39 -23.40
C LEU A 30 7.55 -5.04 -22.25
N ILE A 31 8.03 -6.14 -21.69
CA ILE A 31 7.39 -6.79 -20.55
C ILE A 31 7.46 -5.90 -19.31
N LEU A 32 8.62 -5.28 -19.03
CA LEU A 32 8.77 -4.34 -17.91
C LEU A 32 7.83 -3.12 -18.06
N LEU A 33 7.67 -2.61 -19.28
CA LEU A 33 6.71 -1.54 -19.58
C LEU A 33 5.27 -2.01 -19.34
N GLY A 34 4.91 -3.21 -19.79
CA GLY A 34 3.61 -3.83 -19.54
C GLY A 34 3.32 -3.97 -18.04
N CYS A 35 4.29 -4.44 -17.26
CA CYS A 35 4.23 -4.51 -15.79
C CYS A 35 4.01 -3.13 -15.16
N ALA A 36 4.72 -2.09 -15.62
CA ALA A 36 4.54 -0.74 -15.11
C ALA A 36 3.13 -0.20 -15.43
N VAL A 37 2.64 -0.37 -16.66
CA VAL A 37 1.30 0.08 -17.07
C VAL A 37 0.22 -0.62 -16.25
N THR A 38 0.26 -1.96 -16.20
CA THR A 38 -0.72 -2.75 -15.46
C THR A 38 -0.69 -2.44 -13.96
N GLY A 39 0.50 -2.36 -13.36
CA GLY A 39 0.68 -1.94 -11.97
C GLY A 39 0.06 -0.57 -11.70
N TYR A 40 0.30 0.42 -12.56
CA TYR A 40 -0.30 1.75 -12.44
C TYR A 40 -1.83 1.75 -12.53
N LEU A 41 -2.40 0.99 -13.46
CA LEU A 41 -3.85 0.87 -13.63
C LEU A 41 -4.51 0.20 -12.41
N ILE A 42 -3.89 -0.85 -11.87
CA ILE A 42 -4.35 -1.51 -10.63
C ILE A 42 -4.25 -0.55 -9.45
N GLY A 43 -3.11 0.13 -9.30
CA GLY A 43 -2.89 1.12 -8.23
C GLY A 43 -3.90 2.26 -8.25
N SER A 44 -4.30 2.68 -9.45
CA SER A 44 -5.28 3.75 -9.70
C SER A 44 -6.68 3.43 -9.16
N LEU A 45 -6.98 2.16 -8.88
CA LEU A 45 -8.18 1.75 -8.12
C LEU A 45 -7.99 2.10 -6.63
N ASN A 46 -8.18 3.37 -6.28
CA ASN A 46 -8.04 3.84 -4.90
C ASN A 46 -9.20 3.34 -4.01
N SER A 47 -8.88 2.40 -3.12
CA SER A 47 -9.81 1.71 -2.23
C SER A 47 -10.58 2.66 -1.31
N ALA A 48 -9.95 3.74 -0.82
CA ALA A 48 -10.63 4.69 0.06
C ALA A 48 -11.74 5.45 -0.68
N ILE A 49 -11.50 5.84 -1.95
CA ILE A 49 -12.50 6.52 -2.78
C ILE A 49 -13.62 5.55 -3.15
N ILE A 50 -13.28 4.32 -3.55
CA ILE A 50 -14.26 3.29 -3.89
C ILE A 50 -15.16 2.98 -2.69
N LEU A 51 -14.57 2.66 -1.53
CA LEU A 51 -15.33 2.31 -0.33
C LEU A 51 -16.16 3.47 0.20
N SER A 52 -15.64 4.71 0.18
CA SER A 52 -16.43 5.88 0.61
C SER A 52 -17.66 6.07 -0.26
N ARG A 53 -17.54 5.95 -1.58
CA ARG A 53 -18.67 6.09 -2.50
C ARG A 53 -19.67 4.95 -2.41
N LEU A 54 -19.20 3.72 -2.22
CA LEU A 54 -20.07 2.55 -2.17
C LEU A 54 -20.79 2.40 -0.82
N MET A 55 -20.08 2.60 0.29
CA MET A 55 -20.63 2.33 1.64
C MET A 55 -21.24 3.57 2.32
N TYR A 56 -20.82 4.76 1.90
CA TYR A 56 -21.20 6.02 2.53
C TYR A 56 -21.75 7.06 1.54
N HIS A 57 -21.85 6.71 0.25
CA HIS A 57 -22.41 7.54 -0.81
C HIS A 57 -21.79 8.94 -0.92
N ASP A 58 -20.52 9.09 -0.51
CA ASP A 58 -19.80 10.35 -0.59
C ASP A 58 -18.29 10.14 -0.86
N ASP A 59 -17.57 11.22 -1.14
CA ASP A 59 -16.14 11.19 -1.43
C ASP A 59 -15.32 11.58 -0.19
N ILE A 60 -14.52 10.63 0.32
CA ILE A 60 -13.67 10.83 1.51
C ILE A 60 -12.76 12.07 1.42
N ARG A 61 -12.41 12.52 0.21
CA ARG A 61 -11.51 13.66 0.01
C ARG A 61 -12.12 15.01 0.40
N LYS A 62 -13.44 15.07 0.63
CA LYS A 62 -14.12 16.27 1.14
C LYS A 62 -13.93 16.48 2.64
N TYR A 63 -13.45 15.47 3.37
CA TYR A 63 -13.46 15.45 4.83
C TYR A 63 -12.09 15.18 5.45
N GLY A 64 -11.95 15.58 6.72
CA GLY A 64 -10.75 15.35 7.51
C GLY A 64 -9.51 15.98 6.88
N SER A 65 -8.51 15.17 6.56
CA SER A 65 -7.27 15.61 5.92
C SER A 65 -7.35 15.73 4.39
N GLY A 66 -8.50 15.42 3.78
CA GLY A 66 -8.69 15.40 2.32
C GLY A 66 -7.95 14.29 1.57
N ASN A 67 -7.12 13.49 2.24
CA ASN A 67 -6.40 12.37 1.64
C ASN A 67 -7.28 11.12 1.49
N ALA A 68 -7.16 10.42 0.36
CA ALA A 68 -7.84 9.16 0.11
C ALA A 68 -7.01 7.96 0.61
N GLY A 69 -6.94 7.79 1.93
CA GLY A 69 -6.21 6.67 2.55
C GLY A 69 -6.70 6.28 3.93
N MET A 70 -6.18 5.17 4.45
CA MET A 70 -6.62 4.50 5.69
C MET A 70 -6.76 5.47 6.88
N THR A 71 -5.77 6.32 7.14
CA THR A 71 -5.82 7.22 8.31
C THR A 71 -6.95 8.24 8.22
N ASN A 72 -7.30 8.71 7.02
CA ASN A 72 -8.43 9.63 6.85
C ASN A 72 -9.77 8.89 7.00
N MET A 73 -9.86 7.69 6.41
CA MET A 73 -11.02 6.80 6.59
C MET A 73 -11.28 6.50 8.06
N MET A 74 -10.22 6.28 8.86
CA MET A 74 -10.34 6.06 10.30
C MET A 74 -10.92 7.27 11.03
N ARG A 75 -10.51 8.49 10.65
CA ARG A 75 -10.98 9.74 11.28
C ARG A 75 -12.43 10.07 10.91
N VAL A 76 -12.82 9.81 9.66
CA VAL A 76 -14.12 10.22 9.12
C VAL A 76 -15.19 9.13 9.32
N TYR A 77 -14.87 7.89 8.93
CA TYR A 77 -15.83 6.77 8.88
C TYR A 77 -15.55 5.65 9.90
N GLY A 78 -14.42 5.70 10.60
CA GLY A 78 -14.11 4.80 11.72
C GLY A 78 -13.24 3.59 11.37
N LYS A 79 -13.01 2.72 12.37
CA LYS A 79 -12.02 1.63 12.30
C LYS A 79 -12.34 0.59 11.23
N THR A 80 -13.61 0.24 11.03
CA THR A 80 -14.01 -0.74 10.01
C THR A 80 -13.68 -0.25 8.60
N ALA A 81 -14.03 0.99 8.28
CA ALA A 81 -13.73 1.60 6.98
C ALA A 81 -12.22 1.71 6.74
N ALA A 82 -11.46 2.05 7.79
CA ALA A 82 -10.01 2.10 7.75
C ALA A 82 -9.38 0.73 7.51
N GLY A 83 -9.85 -0.30 8.21
CA GLY A 83 -9.38 -1.68 8.08
C GLY A 83 -9.65 -2.25 6.68
N LEU A 84 -10.85 -2.05 6.14
CA LEU A 84 -11.19 -2.45 4.77
C LEU A 84 -10.32 -1.72 3.75
N THR A 85 -10.12 -0.41 3.92
CA THR A 85 -9.25 0.38 3.03
C THR A 85 -7.83 -0.17 3.01
N LEU A 86 -7.27 -0.46 4.20
CA LEU A 86 -5.94 -1.05 4.33
C LEU A 86 -5.86 -2.42 3.66
N LEU A 87 -6.84 -3.28 3.91
CA LEU A 87 -6.91 -4.62 3.33
C LEU A 87 -6.91 -4.56 1.80
N PHE A 88 -7.80 -3.77 1.19
CA PHE A 88 -7.87 -3.66 -0.27
C PHE A 88 -6.64 -2.98 -0.88
N ASP A 89 -6.03 -1.98 -0.21
CA ASP A 89 -4.78 -1.39 -0.65
C ASP A 89 -3.61 -2.40 -0.61
N ILE A 90 -3.53 -3.28 0.40
CA ILE A 90 -2.52 -4.34 0.44
C ILE A 90 -2.81 -5.39 -0.65
N LEU A 91 -4.05 -5.87 -0.76
CA LEU A 91 -4.43 -6.92 -1.71
C LEU A 91 -4.19 -6.50 -3.16
N LYS A 92 -4.62 -5.29 -3.56
CA LYS A 92 -4.37 -4.81 -4.93
C LYS A 92 -2.87 -4.68 -5.22
N THR A 93 -2.06 -4.40 -4.21
CA THR A 93 -0.60 -4.37 -4.35
C THR A 93 -0.06 -5.78 -4.58
N GLY A 94 -0.54 -6.77 -3.82
CA GLY A 94 -0.19 -8.17 -4.02
C GLY A 94 -0.48 -8.65 -5.44
N VAL A 95 -1.66 -8.29 -5.98
CA VAL A 95 -2.00 -8.57 -7.39
C VAL A 95 -0.98 -7.95 -8.35
N ALA A 96 -0.66 -6.67 -8.19
CA ALA A 96 0.33 -6.01 -9.05
C ALA A 96 1.72 -6.67 -8.96
N VAL A 97 2.18 -6.98 -7.74
CA VAL A 97 3.47 -7.62 -7.49
C VAL A 97 3.52 -9.02 -8.09
N TRP A 98 2.49 -9.83 -7.89
CA TRP A 98 2.43 -11.19 -8.44
C TRP A 98 2.39 -11.22 -9.96
N ILE A 99 1.69 -10.28 -10.61
CA ILE A 99 1.78 -10.12 -12.08
C ILE A 99 3.23 -9.90 -12.51
N GLY A 100 3.97 -9.04 -11.79
CA GLY A 100 5.39 -8.83 -12.07
C GLY A 100 6.23 -10.09 -11.87
N ILE A 101 6.04 -10.80 -10.76
CA ILE A 101 6.76 -12.05 -10.45
C ILE A 101 6.51 -13.11 -11.53
N LEU A 102 5.27 -13.28 -11.97
CA LEU A 102 4.91 -14.28 -12.99
C LEU A 102 5.52 -13.98 -14.36
N LEU A 103 5.80 -12.70 -14.67
CA LEU A 103 6.30 -12.29 -15.98
C LEU A 103 7.83 -12.29 -16.08
N LEU A 104 8.54 -11.73 -15.08
CA LEU A 104 10.02 -11.65 -15.08
C LEU A 104 10.63 -11.75 -13.67
N GLY A 105 9.95 -12.42 -12.75
CA GLY A 105 10.44 -12.61 -11.39
C GLY A 105 10.56 -11.29 -10.61
N GLN A 106 11.55 -11.23 -9.71
CA GLN A 106 11.66 -10.13 -8.75
C GLN A 106 11.92 -8.76 -9.40
N ASN A 107 12.56 -8.74 -10.58
CA ASN A 107 12.84 -7.52 -11.32
C ASN A 107 11.57 -6.80 -11.76
N ALA A 108 10.58 -7.54 -12.30
CA ALA A 108 9.30 -6.96 -12.68
C ALA A 108 8.37 -6.72 -11.49
N ALA A 109 8.55 -7.47 -10.40
CA ALA A 109 7.79 -7.29 -9.15
C ALA A 109 7.93 -5.87 -8.59
N TYR A 110 9.17 -5.36 -8.49
CA TYR A 110 9.45 -4.01 -7.99
C TYR A 110 8.97 -2.92 -8.94
N ILE A 111 9.07 -3.12 -10.26
CA ILE A 111 8.58 -2.18 -11.26
C ILE A 111 7.05 -2.08 -11.22
N SER A 112 6.35 -3.21 -11.27
CA SER A 112 4.89 -3.27 -11.19
C SER A 112 4.37 -2.71 -9.86
N GLY A 113 4.99 -3.10 -8.75
CA GLY A 113 4.64 -2.62 -7.42
C GLY A 113 4.87 -1.12 -7.24
N ALA A 114 6.01 -0.58 -7.72
CA ALA A 114 6.26 0.85 -7.68
C ALA A 114 5.25 1.62 -8.55
N ALA A 115 4.90 1.12 -9.73
CA ALA A 115 3.86 1.71 -10.55
C ALA A 115 2.49 1.68 -9.86
N CYS A 116 2.18 0.61 -9.11
CA CYS A 116 0.98 0.54 -8.26
C CYS A 116 0.98 1.61 -7.16
N VAL A 117 2.13 1.90 -6.54
CA VAL A 117 2.27 3.03 -5.60
C VAL A 117 2.00 4.37 -6.30
N VAL A 118 2.55 4.58 -7.51
CA VAL A 118 2.27 5.79 -8.31
C VAL A 118 0.79 5.92 -8.61
N GLY A 119 0.14 4.85 -9.06
CA GLY A 119 -1.29 4.82 -9.33
C GLY A 119 -2.13 5.10 -8.09
N HIS A 120 -1.75 4.59 -6.92
CA HIS A 120 -2.46 4.90 -5.67
C HIS A 120 -2.34 6.38 -5.27
N CYS A 121 -1.17 6.98 -5.49
CA CYS A 121 -0.91 8.41 -5.21
C CYS A 121 -1.61 9.34 -6.21
N TYR A 122 -1.52 8.99 -7.49
CA TYR A 122 -2.05 9.75 -8.62
C TYR A 122 -2.98 8.87 -9.47
N PRO A 123 -4.16 8.53 -8.93
CA PRO A 123 -5.08 7.61 -9.58
C PRO A 123 -5.72 8.22 -10.82
N LEU A 124 -5.53 7.57 -11.97
CA LEU A 124 -6.08 7.96 -13.26
C LEU A 124 -7.60 8.17 -13.18
N TYR A 125 -8.31 7.21 -12.57
CA TYR A 125 -9.77 7.20 -12.50
C TYR A 125 -10.35 8.27 -11.56
N TYR A 126 -9.51 8.93 -10.75
CA TYR A 126 -9.97 9.86 -9.71
C TYR A 126 -9.28 11.22 -9.77
N LYS A 127 -9.02 11.71 -10.99
CA LYS A 127 -8.44 13.04 -11.25
C LYS A 127 -7.07 13.23 -10.58
N PHE A 128 -6.27 12.16 -10.52
CA PHE A 128 -4.91 12.15 -9.97
C PHE A 128 -4.80 12.65 -8.52
N ARG A 129 -5.87 12.54 -7.74
CA ARG A 129 -5.93 12.92 -6.32
C ARG A 129 -6.21 11.70 -5.46
N GLY A 130 -5.15 11.03 -5.01
CA GLY A 130 -5.21 9.77 -4.28
C GLY A 130 -4.74 9.83 -2.83
N GLY A 131 -4.09 8.74 -2.40
CA GLY A 131 -3.52 8.59 -1.06
C GLY A 131 -2.02 8.86 -1.03
N LYS A 132 -1.39 8.57 0.12
CA LYS A 132 0.06 8.83 0.30
C LYS A 132 0.95 7.68 -0.13
N GLY A 133 0.41 6.48 -0.29
CA GLY A 133 1.17 5.31 -0.76
C GLY A 133 1.77 4.43 0.33
N VAL A 134 1.76 4.79 1.62
CA VAL A 134 2.41 3.99 2.69
C VAL A 134 1.92 2.54 2.73
N ALA A 135 0.61 2.31 2.73
CA ALA A 135 0.03 0.96 2.77
C ALA A 135 0.36 0.14 1.51
N VAL A 136 0.40 0.79 0.36
CA VAL A 136 0.73 0.17 -0.93
C VAL A 136 2.23 -0.14 -0.98
N THR A 137 3.10 0.76 -0.50
CA THR A 137 4.54 0.47 -0.34
C THR A 137 4.78 -0.67 0.65
N ALA A 138 4.04 -0.71 1.76
CA ALA A 138 4.09 -1.82 2.71
C ALA A 138 3.66 -3.14 2.06
N GLY A 139 2.61 -3.13 1.23
CA GLY A 139 2.20 -4.27 0.41
C GLY A 139 3.29 -4.70 -0.57
N LEU A 140 3.95 -3.76 -1.25
CA LEU A 140 5.06 -4.05 -2.14
C LEU A 140 6.16 -4.80 -1.41
N CYS A 141 6.61 -4.26 -0.26
CA CYS A 141 7.61 -4.94 0.55
C CYS A 141 7.10 -6.33 1.00
N LEU A 142 5.85 -6.44 1.47
CA LEU A 142 5.31 -7.70 1.97
C LEU A 142 5.32 -8.81 0.92
N PHE A 143 4.91 -8.50 -0.32
CA PHE A 143 4.79 -9.51 -1.37
C PHE A 143 6.07 -9.72 -2.18
N ALA A 144 6.91 -8.69 -2.33
CA ALA A 144 8.16 -8.79 -3.10
C ALA A 144 9.39 -9.15 -2.25
N ASN A 145 9.37 -8.83 -0.95
CA ASN A 145 10.44 -9.14 -0.01
C ASN A 145 9.96 -9.17 1.46
N PRO A 146 9.28 -10.25 1.91
CA PRO A 146 8.73 -10.36 3.25
C PRO A 146 9.72 -10.09 4.40
N PRO A 147 10.99 -10.55 4.33
CA PRO A 147 11.99 -10.22 5.36
C PRO A 147 12.24 -8.71 5.51
N VAL A 148 12.39 -7.99 4.40
CA VAL A 148 12.56 -6.52 4.43
C VAL A 148 11.30 -5.85 4.96
N PHE A 149 10.10 -6.31 4.57
CA PHE A 149 8.85 -5.81 5.15
C PHE A 149 8.81 -5.93 6.67
N LEU A 150 9.16 -7.09 7.22
CA LEU A 150 9.08 -7.32 8.66
C LEU A 150 10.00 -6.36 9.43
N ILE A 151 11.23 -6.17 8.95
CA ILE A 151 12.18 -5.23 9.57
C ILE A 151 11.64 -3.79 9.51
N LEU A 152 11.13 -3.36 8.37
CA LEU A 152 10.55 -2.02 8.22
C LEU A 152 9.29 -1.81 9.06
N PHE A 153 8.49 -2.87 9.24
CA PHE A 153 7.32 -2.86 10.10
C PHE A 153 7.72 -2.75 11.58
N ILE A 154 8.80 -3.42 12.00
CA ILE A 154 9.36 -3.27 13.35
C ILE A 154 9.83 -1.83 13.58
N ILE A 155 10.57 -1.24 12.62
CA ILE A 155 10.99 0.17 12.69
C ILE A 155 9.77 1.09 12.82
N PHE A 156 8.75 0.87 11.99
CA PHE A 156 7.48 1.60 12.06
C PHE A 156 6.84 1.49 13.45
N ALA A 157 6.69 0.26 13.96
CA ALA A 157 6.05 -0.03 15.22
C ALA A 157 6.78 0.59 16.42
N ILE A 158 8.12 0.52 16.42
CA ILE A 158 8.98 1.16 17.43
C ILE A 158 8.74 2.67 17.43
N VAL A 159 8.89 3.33 16.28
CA VAL A 159 8.74 4.79 16.17
C VAL A 159 7.33 5.23 16.57
N VAL A 160 6.29 4.55 16.10
CA VAL A 160 4.89 4.86 16.48
C VAL A 160 4.64 4.55 17.97
N GLY A 161 5.25 3.50 18.51
CA GLY A 161 5.13 3.13 19.92
C GLY A 161 5.57 4.24 20.86
N PHE A 162 6.75 4.82 20.59
CA PHE A 162 7.34 5.91 21.37
C PHE A 162 6.71 7.27 21.09
N THR A 163 6.48 7.62 19.81
CA THR A 163 6.10 9.00 19.44
C THR A 163 4.60 9.20 19.31
N LYS A 164 3.84 8.11 19.13
CA LYS A 164 2.44 8.10 18.73
C LYS A 164 2.17 8.75 17.37
N TYR A 165 3.18 9.03 16.54
CA TYR A 165 2.98 9.62 15.21
C TYR A 165 3.08 8.57 14.10
N ILE A 166 1.95 8.23 13.47
CA ILE A 166 1.92 7.31 12.31
C ILE A 166 2.75 7.85 11.14
N SER A 167 2.68 9.16 10.90
CA SER A 167 3.43 9.81 9.81
C SER A 167 4.93 9.71 10.02
N LEU A 168 5.41 9.94 11.24
CA LEU A 168 6.83 9.81 11.56
C LEU A 168 7.32 8.37 11.38
N GLY A 169 6.57 7.38 11.90
CA GLY A 169 6.91 5.97 11.68
C GLY A 169 6.97 5.61 10.19
N SER A 170 6.02 6.10 9.39
CA SER A 170 5.98 5.86 7.95
C SER A 170 7.21 6.45 7.24
N ILE A 171 7.57 7.70 7.55
CA ILE A 171 8.74 8.38 6.97
C ILE A 171 10.03 7.66 7.35
N MET A 172 10.18 7.26 8.60
CA MET A 172 11.35 6.51 9.04
C MET A 172 11.49 5.19 8.29
N SER A 173 10.43 4.38 8.20
CA SER A 173 10.47 3.12 7.44
C SER A 173 10.81 3.33 5.96
N LEU A 174 10.34 4.42 5.33
CA LEU A 174 10.68 4.73 3.95
C LEU A 174 12.15 5.12 3.77
N LEU A 175 12.73 5.87 4.72
CA LEU A 175 14.16 6.21 4.71
C LEU A 175 15.04 4.96 4.87
N PHE A 176 14.64 4.03 5.74
CA PHE A 176 15.35 2.77 5.94
C PHE A 176 15.15 1.76 4.81
N PHE A 177 14.14 1.91 3.95
CA PHE A 177 13.80 0.89 2.95
C PHE A 177 14.94 0.54 1.97
N PRO A 178 15.59 1.49 1.27
CA PRO A 178 16.70 1.15 0.37
C PRO A 178 17.90 0.55 1.13
N LEU A 179 18.14 1.00 2.35
CA LEU A 179 19.21 0.50 3.20
C LEU A 179 18.96 -0.96 3.62
N MET A 180 17.75 -1.28 4.07
CA MET A 180 17.38 -2.65 4.43
C MET A 180 17.41 -3.59 3.23
N LEU A 181 17.08 -3.09 2.04
CA LEU A 181 17.22 -3.86 0.81
C LEU A 181 18.69 -4.17 0.51
N ARG A 182 19.58 -3.16 0.61
CA ARG A 182 21.03 -3.35 0.47
C ARG A 182 21.58 -4.39 1.46
N SER A 183 21.23 -4.25 2.74
CA SER A 183 21.66 -5.17 3.80
C SER A 183 21.14 -6.59 3.57
N PHE A 184 19.91 -6.74 3.10
CA PHE A 184 19.32 -8.05 2.80
C PHE A 184 20.08 -8.78 1.68
N TYR A 185 20.40 -8.12 0.56
CA TYR A 185 21.19 -8.73 -0.51
C TYR A 185 22.64 -9.04 -0.09
N GLN A 186 23.24 -8.23 0.79
CA GLN A 186 24.55 -8.55 1.37
C GLN A 186 24.50 -9.80 2.25
N PHE A 187 23.48 -9.91 3.10
CA PHE A 187 23.27 -11.07 3.95
C PHE A 187 23.06 -12.35 3.13
N LEU A 188 22.24 -12.29 2.08
CA LEU A 188 22.04 -13.42 1.17
C LEU A 188 23.33 -13.87 0.48
N ALA A 189 24.16 -12.92 0.02
CA ALA A 189 25.45 -13.23 -0.60
C ALA A 189 26.46 -13.82 0.39
N SER A 190 26.41 -13.42 1.67
CA SER A 190 27.27 -13.99 2.71
C SER A 190 26.92 -15.44 3.07
N THR A 191 25.66 -15.83 2.87
CA THR A 191 25.15 -17.19 3.17
C THR A 191 25.17 -18.11 1.95
N ASN A 192 25.20 -17.55 0.73
CA ASN A 192 25.21 -18.30 -0.52
C ASN A 192 26.26 -17.71 -1.48
N PRO A 193 27.44 -18.36 -1.63
CA PRO A 193 28.53 -17.87 -2.48
C PRO A 193 28.17 -17.65 -3.96
N GLN A 194 27.09 -18.28 -4.44
CA GLN A 194 26.58 -18.12 -5.81
C GLN A 194 25.78 -16.82 -6.02
N LEU A 195 25.37 -16.14 -4.94
CA LEU A 195 24.63 -14.88 -4.99
C LEU A 195 25.59 -13.69 -5.01
N ARG A 196 25.33 -12.72 -5.88
CA ARG A 196 26.10 -11.48 -5.90
C ARG A 196 25.64 -10.55 -4.77
N PRO A 197 26.55 -9.88 -4.04
CA PRO A 197 26.23 -8.93 -2.98
C PRO A 197 25.78 -7.56 -3.55
N PHE A 198 24.96 -7.56 -4.60
CA PHE A 198 24.50 -6.36 -5.28
C PHE A 198 22.98 -6.39 -5.47
N VAL A 199 22.34 -5.25 -5.25
CA VAL A 199 20.89 -5.09 -5.46
C VAL A 199 20.66 -4.78 -6.94
N PRO A 200 19.85 -5.56 -7.68
CA PRO A 200 19.57 -5.28 -9.08
C PRO A 200 19.06 -3.84 -9.30
N PRO A 201 19.44 -3.13 -10.37
CA PRO A 201 19.00 -1.75 -10.59
C PRO A 201 17.47 -1.63 -10.76
N THR A 202 16.86 -2.67 -11.32
CA THR A 202 15.41 -2.93 -11.43
C THR A 202 14.69 -3.04 -10.09
N VAL A 203 15.43 -3.22 -9.00
CA VAL A 203 14.91 -3.30 -7.62
C VAL A 203 15.27 -2.04 -6.84
N LEU A 204 16.53 -1.60 -6.93
CA LEU A 204 17.04 -0.43 -6.21
C LEU A 204 16.42 0.89 -6.68
N PHE A 205 16.32 1.13 -7.99
CA PHE A 205 15.79 2.40 -8.50
C PHE A 205 14.30 2.59 -8.19
N PRO A 206 13.43 1.58 -8.37
CA PRO A 206 12.05 1.69 -7.91
C PRO A 206 11.94 1.93 -6.40
N ALA A 207 12.76 1.26 -5.58
CA ALA A 207 12.77 1.47 -4.14
C ALA A 207 13.15 2.92 -3.75
N LEU A 208 14.22 3.46 -4.34
CA LEU A 208 14.63 4.85 -4.12
C LEU A 208 13.56 5.83 -4.60
N PHE A 209 12.99 5.59 -5.78
CA PHE A 209 11.94 6.41 -6.35
C PHE A 209 10.70 6.46 -5.47
N ILE A 210 10.21 5.31 -4.98
CA ILE A 210 9.04 5.31 -4.09
C ILE A 210 9.34 5.93 -2.73
N THR A 211 10.56 5.76 -2.19
CA THR A 211 10.97 6.43 -0.95
C THR A 211 10.83 7.95 -1.10
N VAL A 212 11.39 8.52 -2.18
CA VAL A 212 11.27 9.96 -2.45
C VAL A 212 9.81 10.36 -2.67
N LEU A 213 9.10 9.67 -3.55
CA LEU A 213 7.71 9.96 -3.88
C LEU A 213 6.81 9.98 -2.64
N VAL A 214 6.86 8.94 -1.81
CA VAL A 214 5.99 8.82 -0.63
C VAL A 214 6.37 9.83 0.44
N ILE A 215 7.66 10.15 0.62
CA ILE A 215 8.08 11.24 1.52
C ILE A 215 7.53 12.58 1.05
N LEU A 216 7.56 12.88 -0.26
CA LEU A 216 6.96 14.09 -0.81
C LEU A 216 5.43 14.14 -0.57
N GLN A 217 4.75 13.00 -0.62
CA GLN A 217 3.34 12.90 -0.25
C GLN A 217 3.08 13.20 1.24
N HIS A 218 4.10 13.15 2.10
CA HIS A 218 4.03 13.52 3.52
C HIS A 218 4.38 14.98 3.81
N ARG A 219 4.63 15.84 2.82
CA ARG A 219 5.01 17.25 3.02
C ARG A 219 4.15 17.99 4.07
N GLU A 220 2.84 17.75 4.10
CA GLU A 220 1.93 18.38 5.07
C GLU A 220 2.05 17.78 6.48
N ASN A 221 2.34 16.48 6.59
CA ASN A 221 2.65 15.87 7.89
C ASN A 221 3.98 16.37 8.42
N ILE A 222 4.99 16.52 7.56
CA ILE A 222 6.30 17.03 7.94
C ILE A 222 6.16 18.46 8.48
N LYS A 223 5.39 19.32 7.79
CA LYS A 223 5.07 20.67 8.29
C LYS A 223 4.41 20.64 9.68
N ARG A 224 3.42 19.77 9.90
CA ARG A 224 2.76 19.65 11.21
C ARG A 224 3.65 19.03 12.28
N LEU A 225 4.54 18.09 11.92
CA LEU A 225 5.53 17.53 12.84
C LEU A 225 6.49 18.62 13.32
N TRP A 226 6.98 19.45 12.40
CA TRP A 226 7.84 20.58 12.71
C TRP A 226 7.14 21.62 13.61
N ALA A 227 5.86 21.88 13.36
CA ALA A 227 5.06 22.79 14.17
C ALA A 227 4.58 22.19 15.51
N GLY A 228 4.77 20.89 15.76
CA GLY A 228 4.24 20.21 16.95
C GLY A 228 2.73 19.96 16.91
N GLU A 229 2.09 20.09 15.74
CA GLU A 229 0.64 20.01 15.53
C GLU A 229 0.19 18.68 14.89
N GLU A 230 1.12 17.73 14.69
CA GLU A 230 0.76 16.45 14.08
C GLU A 230 -0.15 15.61 14.98
N ASN A 231 -1.13 14.94 14.37
CA ASN A 231 -2.10 14.15 15.10
C ASN A 231 -1.46 12.89 15.73
N LYS A 232 -1.54 12.79 17.06
CA LYS A 232 -1.16 11.57 17.78
C LYS A 232 -2.19 10.46 17.56
N PHE A 233 -1.70 9.26 17.29
CA PHE A 233 -2.49 8.04 17.22
C PHE A 233 -2.92 7.62 18.63
N SER A 234 -4.21 7.41 18.81
CA SER A 234 -4.81 7.02 20.08
C SER A 234 -5.74 5.83 19.90
N PHE A 235 -5.66 4.86 20.81
CA PHE A 235 -6.54 3.70 20.84
C PHE A 235 -7.91 3.99 21.49
N LYS A 236 -8.09 5.15 22.12
CA LYS A 236 -9.36 5.52 22.76
C LYS A 236 -10.48 5.61 21.72
N LYS A 237 -11.69 5.18 22.09
CA LYS A 237 -12.90 5.29 21.25
C LYS A 237 -13.10 6.76 20.89
N SER A 238 -12.87 7.11 19.62
CA SER A 238 -13.12 8.47 19.13
C SER A 238 -14.60 8.77 19.32
N LYS A 239 -14.94 9.96 19.84
CA LYS A 239 -16.33 10.44 19.79
C LYS A 239 -16.76 10.45 18.32
N LYS A 240 -17.94 9.89 18.01
CA LYS A 240 -18.51 9.89 16.65
C LYS A 240 -18.47 11.33 16.12
N THR A 241 -17.89 11.55 14.95
CA THR A 241 -17.89 12.87 14.32
C THR A 241 -19.33 13.28 13.98
N PRO A 242 -19.66 14.57 13.85
CA PRO A 242 -21.01 15.01 13.46
C PRO A 242 -21.51 14.33 12.18
N HIS A 243 -20.62 14.14 11.21
CA HIS A 243 -20.92 13.43 9.97
C HIS A 243 -21.24 11.95 10.20
N GLN A 244 -20.50 11.29 11.11
CA GLN A 244 -20.75 9.91 11.50
C GLN A 244 -22.10 9.74 12.20
N LYS A 245 -22.48 10.70 13.06
CA LYS A 245 -23.81 10.73 13.67
C LYS A 245 -24.92 10.91 12.63
N GLN A 246 -24.71 11.78 11.63
CA GLN A 246 -25.66 11.95 10.53
C GLN A 246 -25.80 10.68 9.68
N LEU A 247 -24.69 10.03 9.34
CA LEU A 247 -24.71 8.77 8.57
C LEU A 247 -25.38 7.63 9.34
N ASP A 248 -25.11 7.53 10.64
CA ASP A 248 -25.76 6.52 11.49
C ASP A 248 -27.27 6.79 11.58
N ALA A 249 -27.69 8.05 11.79
CA ALA A 249 -29.10 8.42 11.81
C ALA A 249 -29.81 8.15 10.46
N GLN A 250 -29.12 8.38 9.33
CA GLN A 250 -29.66 8.05 8.01
C GLN A 250 -29.78 6.54 7.77
N ARG A 251 -28.86 5.74 8.32
CA ARG A 251 -28.92 4.27 8.25
C ARG A 251 -30.06 3.72 9.08
N GLU A 252 -30.18 4.18 10.33
CA GLU A 252 -31.30 3.83 11.22
C GLU A 252 -32.64 4.18 10.57
N ALA A 253 -32.80 5.40 10.06
CA ALA A 253 -34.02 5.82 9.37
C ALA A 253 -34.33 5.02 8.09
N ARG A 254 -33.31 4.46 7.41
CA ARG A 254 -33.50 3.61 6.22
C ARG A 254 -33.91 2.19 6.62
N GLU A 255 -33.31 1.64 7.67
CA GLU A 255 -33.65 0.32 8.20
C GLU A 255 -35.10 0.31 8.73
N ASP A 256 -35.52 1.37 9.42
CA ASP A 256 -36.89 1.55 9.89
C ASP A 256 -37.92 1.64 8.75
N ARG A 257 -37.56 2.26 7.62
CA ARG A 257 -38.45 2.28 6.44
C ARG A 257 -38.62 0.90 5.82
N ILE A 258 -37.52 0.15 5.69
CA ILE A 258 -37.55 -1.19 5.09
C ILE A 258 -38.30 -2.17 5.98
N SER A 259 -38.17 -2.08 7.31
CA SER A 259 -38.92 -2.92 8.24
C SER A 259 -40.42 -2.64 8.17
N ASN A 260 -40.83 -1.37 8.11
CA ASN A 260 -42.22 -0.98 7.97
C ASN A 260 -42.84 -1.44 6.63
N GLU A 261 -42.16 -1.25 5.51
CA GLU A 261 -42.62 -1.72 4.19
C GLU A 261 -42.81 -3.24 4.13
N ASN A 262 -41.97 -4.01 4.81
CA ASN A 262 -42.10 -5.47 4.88
C ASN A 262 -43.23 -5.91 5.80
N SER A 263 -43.55 -5.12 6.84
CA SER A 263 -44.67 -5.41 7.74
C SER A 263 -46.03 -5.17 7.07
N ASP A 264 -46.13 -4.16 6.20
CA ASP A 264 -47.36 -3.86 5.47
C ASP A 264 -47.64 -4.84 4.32
N LYS A 265 -46.60 -5.47 3.76
CA LYS A 265 -46.75 -6.53 2.74
C LYS A 265 -47.19 -7.89 3.31
N ASN A 266 -47.09 -8.09 4.63
CA ASN A 266 -47.44 -9.33 5.31
C ASN A 266 -48.79 -9.25 6.05
N LYS A 267 -49.53 -8.15 5.89
CA LYS A 267 -50.92 -7.98 6.34
C LYS A 267 -51.87 -8.11 5.15
#